data_AF-A0AB34FBK9-F1
#
_entry.id   AF-A0AB34FBK9-F1
#
_cell.length_a   1.000
_cell.length_b   1.000
_cell.length_c   1.000
_cell.angle_alpha   90.00
_cell.angle_beta   90.00
_cell.angle_gamma   90.00
#
_symmetry.space_group_name_H-M   'P 1'
#
loop_
_entity.id
_entity.type
_entity.pdbx_description
1 polymer ?
#
loop_
_entity_poly.entity_id
_entity_poly.type
_entity_poly.pdbx_seq_one_letter_code
_entity_poly.pdbx_strand_id
1 'polypeptide(L)'
;MAPGSHITTSMLRSIVNHVFLPPKLPSGEDNGIWVPALIDLTLSSLRAFRAHHTDTEADSIMAAMGSIRNFRDTRTASGEISEPSLEAMLGAEVLKDAPIPLHVVAQNAGVIIRLADSGVHFEAFELSPANEAVYRTSGRLRRFFPEDAVAVPLKAFDWEFRSTIAGTLARMGREPVREMQPRVKKANADQVEERETVQPFIVKNLLLAILRSLGGSQVSVPCLQKNTRKEVMWSDNNKLPWRRSPVWLLIRIALQQALSPARDAGSGGLYKRYMVFFMSKVMERCLDAAMHSDELAVMNTKIGRRLVKLDTQEEAWLPTVAAAVRRAKETLHQRWQDTIVQNDKVLNIPRFDPARTIPGLVSEIPPLDDYLHSTMTRAARIATTFVPPSPGIWSLGEDTLPSRSIFRTEQSAAYALYNIASFEHWVEVHLASWIADNEACTSSSANLCDIIEAYHDYASAAYQGCPNALSRMFLTILELWIACDKASIVSCPLIAHYEPEIPIEPLSSLLLGQDGDMKRLFAAEKYLSERKRGATCPRSILFDHGKADDFGVRYFASSPHHQILLQHIEEDAQTARVAKLGEFRRLQAEYNRLMVDAGRLLLRSGIRHLEKGDTWAARRREVS
;
A
#
# COMPACT_ATOMS: atom_id res chain seq x y z
N MET A 1 29.31 -26.39 -36.03
CA MET A 1 28.29 -25.88 -35.09
C MET A 1 28.65 -26.41 -33.71
N ALA A 2 29.10 -25.56 -32.80
CA ALA A 2 29.30 -25.95 -31.40
C ALA A 2 27.91 -26.17 -30.74
N PRO A 3 27.76 -27.12 -29.81
CA PRO A 3 26.48 -27.42 -29.19
C PRO A 3 25.98 -26.16 -28.45
N GLY A 4 24.94 -25.53 -29.00
CA GLY A 4 24.33 -24.37 -28.39
C GLY A 4 23.69 -24.80 -27.08
N SER A 5 24.19 -24.28 -25.96
CA SER A 5 23.54 -24.43 -24.66
C SER A 5 22.12 -23.89 -24.78
N HIS A 6 21.13 -24.79 -24.78
CA HIS A 6 19.73 -24.40 -24.82
C HIS A 6 19.42 -23.54 -23.58
N ILE A 7 19.08 -22.27 -23.82
CA ILE A 7 18.67 -21.37 -22.74
C ILE A 7 17.30 -21.82 -22.22
N THR A 8 17.24 -22.23 -20.95
CA THR A 8 15.99 -22.72 -20.35
C THR A 8 15.11 -21.56 -19.89
N THR A 9 13.82 -21.82 -19.69
CA THR A 9 12.87 -20.82 -19.14
C THR A 9 13.29 -20.33 -17.76
N SER A 10 13.88 -21.17 -16.91
CA SER A 10 14.37 -20.77 -15.59
C SER A 10 15.60 -19.84 -15.67
N MET A 11 16.50 -20.09 -16.63
CA MET A 11 17.62 -19.19 -16.91
C MET A 11 17.13 -17.84 -17.44
N LEU A 12 16.15 -17.84 -18.35
CA LEU A 12 15.51 -16.61 -18.84
C LEU A 12 14.87 -15.81 -17.70
N ARG A 13 14.12 -16.46 -16.81
CA ARG A 13 13.52 -15.80 -15.64
C ARG A 13 14.58 -15.15 -14.75
N SER A 14 15.70 -15.83 -14.53
CA SER A 14 16.83 -15.26 -13.77
C SER A 14 17.42 -14.03 -14.46
N ILE A 15 17.62 -14.08 -15.79
CA ILE A 15 18.04 -12.91 -16.59
C ILE A 15 17.03 -11.77 -16.45
N VAL A 16 15.73 -12.05 -16.53
CA VAL A 16 14.66 -11.05 -16.37
C VAL A 16 14.74 -10.38 -15.00
N ASN A 17 14.92 -11.15 -13.92
CA ASN A 17 15.06 -10.62 -12.56
C ASN A 17 16.21 -9.61 -12.45
N HIS A 18 17.34 -9.85 -13.13
CA HIS A 18 18.51 -8.96 -13.08
C HIS A 18 18.45 -7.79 -14.06
N VAL A 19 17.94 -8.00 -15.28
CA VAL A 19 17.88 -6.99 -16.35
C VAL A 19 16.69 -6.06 -16.16
N PHE A 20 15.49 -6.63 -15.99
CA PHE A 20 14.24 -5.90 -15.88
C PHE A 20 13.86 -5.54 -14.46
N LEU A 21 14.28 -6.31 -13.46
CA LEU A 21 13.99 -6.05 -12.06
C LEU A 21 12.46 -5.87 -11.83
N PRO A 22 11.65 -6.93 -12.06
CA PRO A 22 10.20 -6.90 -11.91
C PRO A 22 9.79 -6.67 -10.45
N PRO A 23 8.51 -6.33 -10.18
CA PRO A 23 8.03 -6.12 -8.80
C PRO A 23 8.19 -7.34 -7.88
N LYS A 24 7.97 -8.55 -8.42
CA LYS A 24 8.17 -9.80 -7.69
C LYS A 24 9.56 -10.35 -7.98
N LEU A 25 10.46 -10.24 -7.01
CA LEU A 25 11.82 -10.77 -7.07
C LEU A 25 11.95 -12.05 -6.23
N PRO A 26 12.94 -12.92 -6.52
CA PRO A 26 13.21 -14.09 -5.68
C PRO A 26 13.58 -13.68 -4.26
N SER A 27 13.29 -14.53 -3.27
CA SER A 27 13.62 -14.29 -1.86
C SER A 27 14.89 -15.00 -1.38
N GLY A 28 15.64 -15.64 -2.29
CA GLY A 28 16.86 -16.39 -2.01
C GLY A 28 17.88 -16.28 -3.15
N GLU A 29 19.14 -16.55 -2.84
CA GLU A 29 20.26 -16.50 -3.79
C GLU A 29 19.99 -17.31 -5.08
N ASP A 30 20.43 -16.78 -6.21
CA ASP A 30 20.43 -17.53 -7.47
C ASP A 30 21.75 -18.28 -7.68
N ASN A 31 21.67 -19.45 -8.34
CA ASN A 31 22.81 -20.34 -8.53
C ASN A 31 23.77 -19.89 -9.66
N GLY A 32 23.57 -18.72 -10.26
CA GLY A 32 24.43 -18.19 -11.33
C GLY A 32 24.47 -18.98 -12.65
N ILE A 33 23.74 -20.11 -12.80
CA ILE A 33 23.78 -20.97 -13.99
C ILE A 33 23.40 -20.21 -15.27
N TRP A 34 22.60 -19.16 -15.14
CA TRP A 34 22.13 -18.30 -16.22
C TRP A 34 23.19 -17.30 -16.76
N VAL A 35 24.33 -17.14 -16.08
CA VAL A 35 25.35 -16.13 -16.41
C VAL A 35 25.97 -16.33 -17.80
N PRO A 36 26.41 -17.53 -18.23
CA PRO A 36 26.93 -17.75 -19.58
C PRO A 36 25.89 -17.36 -20.65
N ALA A 37 24.63 -17.72 -20.44
CA ALA A 37 23.54 -17.36 -21.34
C ALA A 37 23.30 -15.84 -21.41
N LEU A 38 23.46 -15.11 -20.30
CA LEU A 38 23.42 -13.64 -20.32
C LEU A 38 24.56 -13.07 -21.20
N ILE A 39 25.77 -13.60 -21.07
CA ILE A 39 26.95 -13.14 -21.82
C ILE A 39 26.75 -13.40 -23.32
N ASP A 40 26.32 -14.61 -23.69
CA ASP A 40 26.06 -14.97 -25.08
C ASP A 40 24.89 -14.18 -25.69
N LEU A 41 23.85 -13.91 -24.90
CA LEU A 41 22.74 -13.06 -25.32
C LEU A 41 23.20 -11.60 -25.51
N THR A 42 24.11 -11.11 -24.67
CA THR A 42 24.73 -9.78 -24.81
C THR A 42 25.55 -9.70 -26.10
N LEU A 43 26.41 -10.69 -26.37
CA LEU A 43 27.25 -10.78 -27.57
C LEU A 43 26.42 -10.90 -28.85
N SER A 44 25.44 -11.79 -28.88
CA SER A 44 24.54 -11.95 -30.04
C SER A 44 23.70 -10.70 -30.28
N SER A 45 23.25 -10.02 -29.23
CA SER A 45 22.54 -8.75 -29.35
C SER A 45 23.44 -7.63 -29.87
N LEU A 46 24.72 -7.56 -29.47
CA LEU A 46 25.68 -6.59 -30.02
C LEU A 46 25.93 -6.84 -31.52
N ARG A 47 26.08 -8.11 -31.93
CA ARG A 47 26.23 -8.47 -33.35
C ARG A 47 25.03 -8.02 -34.17
N ALA A 48 23.82 -8.28 -33.69
CA ALA A 48 22.60 -7.82 -34.35
C ALA A 48 22.51 -6.30 -34.37
N PHE A 49 22.85 -5.63 -33.26
CA PHE A 49 22.84 -4.17 -33.17
C PHE A 49 23.84 -3.52 -34.14
N ARG A 50 25.05 -4.08 -34.29
CA ARG A 50 26.09 -3.63 -35.23
C ARG A 50 25.59 -3.57 -36.66
N ALA A 51 24.75 -4.53 -37.07
CA ALA A 51 24.21 -4.60 -38.43
C ALA A 51 23.28 -3.43 -38.78
N HIS A 52 22.84 -2.64 -37.80
CA HIS A 52 22.00 -1.46 -37.97
C HIS A 52 22.75 -0.12 -37.90
N HIS A 53 24.08 -0.11 -37.72
CA HIS A 53 24.85 1.12 -37.47
C HIS A 53 25.95 1.33 -38.52
N THR A 54 26.27 2.59 -38.81
CA THR A 54 27.29 3.01 -39.78
C THR A 54 28.71 2.96 -39.17
N ASP A 55 29.73 3.33 -39.96
CA ASP A 55 31.15 3.06 -39.68
C ASP A 55 31.77 3.80 -38.48
N THR A 56 31.14 4.84 -37.92
CA THR A 56 31.69 5.53 -36.73
C THR A 56 31.23 4.91 -35.42
N GLU A 57 29.94 4.56 -35.32
CA GLU A 57 29.38 3.85 -34.16
C GLU A 57 29.79 2.36 -34.16
N ALA A 58 30.08 1.84 -35.35
CA ALA A 58 30.69 0.54 -35.61
C ALA A 58 31.79 0.14 -34.65
N ASP A 59 32.82 0.98 -34.56
CA ASP A 59 34.06 0.67 -33.85
C ASP A 59 33.81 0.59 -32.36
N SER A 60 32.95 1.49 -31.85
CA SER A 60 32.50 1.43 -30.45
C SER A 60 31.73 0.15 -30.15
N ILE A 61 30.87 -0.30 -31.08
CA ILE A 61 30.14 -1.57 -30.94
C ILE A 61 31.09 -2.76 -31.02
N MET A 62 32.08 -2.73 -31.92
CA MET A 62 33.10 -3.78 -32.04
C MET A 62 34.00 -3.86 -30.81
N ALA A 63 34.41 -2.71 -30.26
CA ALA A 63 35.15 -2.65 -29.00
C ALA A 63 34.32 -3.20 -27.83
N ALA A 64 33.02 -2.88 -27.77
CA ALA A 64 32.11 -3.46 -26.80
C ALA A 64 31.98 -4.99 -26.97
N MET A 65 31.88 -5.48 -28.20
CA MET A 65 31.87 -6.92 -28.51
C MET A 65 33.17 -7.59 -28.09
N GLY A 66 34.32 -6.98 -28.37
CA GLY A 66 35.63 -7.45 -27.94
C GLY A 66 35.72 -7.52 -26.42
N SER A 67 35.26 -6.49 -25.72
CA SER A 67 35.33 -6.44 -24.26
C SER A 67 34.47 -7.51 -23.58
N ILE A 68 33.25 -7.73 -24.06
CA ILE A 68 32.38 -8.80 -23.55
C ILE A 68 32.91 -10.20 -23.94
N ARG A 69 33.59 -10.32 -25.10
CA ARG A 69 34.26 -11.56 -25.49
C ARG A 69 35.44 -11.86 -24.58
N ASN A 70 36.28 -10.88 -24.28
CA ASN A 70 37.38 -11.01 -23.32
C ASN A 70 36.85 -11.39 -21.93
N PHE A 71 35.73 -10.78 -21.49
CA PHE A 71 35.08 -11.18 -20.24
C PHE A 71 34.60 -12.64 -20.26
N ARG A 72 34.07 -13.12 -21.39
CA ARG A 72 33.65 -14.53 -21.53
C ARG A 72 34.84 -15.48 -21.51
N ASP A 73 35.87 -15.16 -22.29
CA ASP A 73 36.98 -16.08 -22.58
C ASP A 73 37.99 -16.13 -21.41
N THR A 74 37.98 -15.13 -20.52
CA THR A 74 38.75 -15.15 -19.26
C THR A 74 38.05 -15.91 -18.14
N ARG A 75 36.86 -16.48 -18.38
CA ARG A 75 36.07 -17.16 -17.35
C ARG A 75 36.11 -18.68 -17.53
N THR A 76 36.26 -19.39 -16.41
CA THR A 76 36.05 -20.84 -16.35
C THR A 76 34.55 -21.17 -16.44
N ALA A 77 34.23 -22.46 -16.60
CA ALA A 77 32.85 -22.94 -16.55
C ALA A 77 32.17 -22.67 -15.18
N SER A 78 32.94 -22.61 -14.09
CA SER A 78 32.45 -22.23 -12.74
C SER A 78 32.28 -20.72 -12.57
N GLY A 79 32.69 -19.91 -13.56
CA GLY A 79 32.57 -18.46 -13.52
C GLY A 79 33.71 -17.73 -12.78
N GLU A 80 34.78 -18.45 -12.46
CA GLU A 80 36.04 -17.92 -11.92
C GLU A 80 36.93 -17.39 -13.03
N ILE A 81 38.01 -16.69 -12.67
CA ILE A 81 39.00 -16.23 -13.62
C ILE A 81 39.90 -17.42 -14.02
N SER A 82 40.01 -17.67 -15.33
CA SER A 82 40.95 -18.63 -15.91
C SER A 82 42.32 -17.98 -16.01
N GLU A 83 43.25 -18.41 -15.15
CA GLU A 83 44.63 -17.92 -15.11
C GLU A 83 45.36 -18.04 -16.46
N PRO A 84 45.37 -19.21 -17.14
CA PRO A 84 46.04 -19.34 -18.44
C PRO A 84 45.41 -18.44 -19.51
N SER A 85 44.07 -18.32 -19.50
CA SER A 85 43.37 -17.48 -20.47
C SER A 85 43.62 -16.00 -20.22
N LEU A 86 43.68 -15.57 -18.96
CA LEU A 86 43.99 -14.20 -18.60
C LEU A 86 45.45 -13.87 -18.95
N GLU A 87 46.41 -14.71 -18.59
CA GLU A 87 47.83 -14.53 -18.93
C GLU A 87 48.03 -14.35 -20.44
N ALA A 88 47.39 -15.20 -21.25
CA ALA A 88 47.42 -15.07 -22.71
C ALA A 88 46.82 -13.73 -23.18
N MET A 89 45.73 -13.26 -22.57
CA MET A 89 45.08 -12.00 -22.93
C MET A 89 45.75 -10.74 -22.40
N LEU A 90 46.61 -10.85 -21.38
CA LEU A 90 47.42 -9.73 -20.91
C LEU A 90 48.54 -9.37 -21.90
N GLY A 91 48.70 -10.06 -23.04
CA GLY A 91 49.57 -9.59 -24.12
C GLY A 91 49.21 -8.17 -24.59
N ALA A 92 50.23 -7.31 -24.73
CA ALA A 92 50.00 -5.91 -25.14
C ALA A 92 49.32 -5.78 -26.51
N GLU A 93 49.50 -6.75 -27.41
CA GLU A 93 48.79 -6.82 -28.69
C GLU A 93 47.29 -7.08 -28.49
N VAL A 94 46.93 -8.00 -27.60
CA VAL A 94 45.53 -8.34 -27.30
C VAL A 94 44.82 -7.19 -26.57
N LEU A 95 45.54 -6.48 -25.69
CA LEU A 95 45.00 -5.32 -24.97
C LEU A 95 44.70 -4.12 -25.88
N LYS A 96 45.28 -4.04 -27.09
CA LYS A 96 44.94 -3.03 -28.10
C LYS A 96 43.54 -3.24 -28.68
N ASP A 97 43.07 -4.49 -28.72
CA ASP A 97 41.80 -4.82 -29.37
C ASP A 97 40.60 -4.40 -28.53
N ALA A 98 40.59 -4.75 -27.23
CA ALA A 98 39.51 -4.37 -26.33
C ALA A 98 39.89 -4.49 -24.84
N PRO A 99 39.27 -3.71 -23.94
CA PRO A 99 39.40 -3.86 -22.50
C PRO A 99 39.01 -5.27 -22.03
N ILE A 100 39.64 -5.75 -20.95
CA ILE A 100 39.36 -7.04 -20.31
C ILE A 100 38.65 -6.77 -18.98
N PRO A 101 37.31 -6.92 -18.91
CA PRO A 101 36.58 -6.91 -17.65
C PRO A 101 36.82 -8.23 -16.92
N LEU A 102 36.98 -8.18 -15.61
CA LEU A 102 37.16 -9.32 -14.73
C LEU A 102 36.24 -9.20 -13.52
N HIS A 103 35.64 -10.32 -13.14
CA HIS A 103 34.88 -10.44 -11.90
C HIS A 103 35.71 -11.22 -10.88
N VAL A 104 36.24 -10.53 -9.88
CA VAL A 104 36.99 -11.14 -8.77
C VAL A 104 35.99 -11.58 -7.71
N VAL A 105 35.38 -12.74 -7.92
CA VAL A 105 34.17 -13.23 -7.23
C VAL A 105 34.32 -13.17 -5.71
N ALA A 106 35.35 -13.83 -5.17
CA ALA A 106 35.56 -13.92 -3.73
C ALA A 106 35.86 -12.58 -3.04
N GLN A 107 36.16 -11.53 -3.80
CA GLN A 107 36.45 -10.18 -3.27
C GLN A 107 35.39 -9.14 -3.65
N ASN A 108 34.23 -9.53 -4.19
CA ASN A 108 33.15 -8.60 -4.56
C ASN A 108 33.63 -7.40 -5.42
N ALA A 109 34.62 -7.63 -6.28
CA ALA A 109 35.28 -6.57 -7.02
C ALA A 109 35.24 -6.81 -8.53
N GLY A 110 35.14 -5.71 -9.28
CA GLY A 110 35.37 -5.65 -10.71
C GLY A 110 36.75 -5.05 -10.97
N VAL A 111 37.46 -5.62 -11.94
CA VAL A 111 38.69 -5.03 -12.49
C VAL A 111 38.52 -4.91 -13.99
N ILE A 112 38.79 -3.74 -14.56
CA ILE A 112 38.89 -3.57 -16.01
C ILE A 112 40.36 -3.28 -16.34
N ILE A 113 40.93 -4.11 -17.21
CA ILE A 113 42.32 -3.97 -17.67
C ILE A 113 42.29 -3.47 -19.11
N ARG A 114 42.97 -2.36 -19.40
CA ARG A 114 43.07 -1.84 -20.77
C ARG A 114 44.39 -1.15 -21.04
N LEU A 115 44.79 -1.13 -22.30
CA LEU A 115 45.92 -0.32 -22.74
C LEU A 115 45.49 1.16 -22.88
N ALA A 116 46.34 2.06 -22.44
CA ALA A 116 46.21 3.51 -22.62
C ALA A 116 47.60 4.15 -22.84
N ASP A 117 47.63 5.45 -23.11
CA ASP A 117 48.85 6.18 -23.45
C ASP A 117 49.95 6.08 -22.38
N SER A 118 49.56 6.03 -21.10
CA SER A 118 50.49 5.92 -19.97
C SER A 118 50.86 4.49 -19.58
N GLY A 119 50.45 3.49 -20.37
CA GLY A 119 50.68 2.06 -20.10
C GLY A 119 49.38 1.28 -19.90
N VAL A 120 49.45 0.16 -19.17
CA VAL A 120 48.31 -0.71 -18.90
C VAL A 120 47.59 -0.25 -17.64
N HIS A 121 46.33 0.14 -17.77
CA HIS A 121 45.49 0.60 -16.67
C HIS A 121 44.77 -0.58 -16.02
N PHE A 122 44.80 -0.61 -14.69
CA PHE A 122 44.03 -1.50 -13.84
C PHE A 122 43.00 -0.68 -13.07
N GLU A 123 41.74 -0.84 -13.42
CA GLU A 123 40.62 -0.06 -12.88
C GLU A 123 39.77 -0.91 -11.95
N ALA A 124 39.82 -0.62 -10.65
CA ALA A 124 39.15 -1.40 -9.62
C ALA A 124 37.90 -0.69 -9.07
N PHE A 125 36.86 -1.47 -8.78
CA PHE A 125 35.63 -0.97 -8.19
C PHE A 125 34.83 -2.09 -7.51
N GLU A 126 33.94 -1.71 -6.58
CA GLU A 126 33.05 -2.63 -5.89
C GLU A 126 31.86 -3.03 -6.78
N LEU A 127 31.44 -4.30 -6.80
CA LEU A 127 30.29 -4.72 -7.62
C LEU A 127 28.96 -4.77 -6.85
N SER A 128 28.99 -5.15 -5.57
CA SER A 128 27.82 -5.16 -4.70
C SER A 128 28.06 -4.27 -3.49
N PRO A 129 27.24 -3.24 -3.27
CA PRO A 129 27.34 -2.44 -2.06
C PRO A 129 26.86 -3.23 -0.85
N ALA A 130 27.29 -2.82 0.34
CA ALA A 130 26.75 -3.30 1.61
C ALA A 130 25.22 -3.17 1.66
N ASN A 131 24.55 -4.14 2.28
CA ASN A 131 23.10 -4.15 2.40
C ASN A 131 22.59 -2.90 3.11
N GLU A 132 23.30 -2.41 4.13
CA GLU A 132 22.98 -1.18 4.84
C GLU A 132 22.90 0.03 3.90
N ALA A 133 23.85 0.16 2.96
CA ALA A 133 23.82 1.24 1.97
C ALA A 133 22.61 1.11 1.04
N VAL A 134 22.15 -0.11 0.76
CA VAL A 134 20.92 -0.36 -0.01
C VAL A 134 19.68 0.07 0.80
N TYR A 135 19.57 -0.34 2.06
CA TYR A 135 18.41 -0.05 2.90
C TYR A 135 18.29 1.42 3.30
N ARG A 136 19.41 2.09 3.61
CA ARG A 136 19.41 3.51 4.01
C ARG A 136 19.13 4.46 2.85
N THR A 137 19.35 4.04 1.61
CA THR A 137 19.21 4.95 0.46
C THR A 137 17.76 5.08 0.03
N SER A 138 17.16 6.25 0.25
CA SER A 138 15.91 6.62 -0.43
C SER A 138 16.16 6.85 -1.93
N GLY A 139 15.58 6.01 -2.79
CA GLY A 139 15.63 6.19 -4.24
C GLY A 139 16.72 5.38 -4.96
N ARG A 140 17.86 5.99 -5.31
CA ARG A 140 18.92 5.35 -6.12
C ARG A 140 20.30 5.61 -5.53
N LEU A 141 21.08 4.54 -5.35
CA LEU A 141 22.44 4.61 -4.85
C LEU A 141 23.38 5.11 -5.95
N ARG A 142 23.99 6.28 -5.75
CA ARG A 142 25.01 6.84 -6.63
C ARG A 142 26.34 6.16 -6.35
N ARG A 143 26.96 5.60 -7.39
CA ARG A 143 28.25 4.90 -7.32
C ARG A 143 29.13 5.34 -8.49
N PHE A 144 30.43 5.21 -8.31
CA PHE A 144 31.47 5.68 -9.22
C PHE A 144 32.25 4.48 -9.78
N PHE A 145 32.53 4.47 -11.09
CA PHE A 145 33.19 3.36 -11.76
C PHE A 145 34.21 3.85 -12.80
N PRO A 146 35.50 3.53 -12.65
CA PRO A 146 36.09 2.88 -11.47
C PRO A 146 36.13 3.81 -10.25
N GLU A 147 36.45 3.22 -9.11
CA GLU A 147 36.71 3.97 -7.87
C GLU A 147 38.19 4.36 -7.79
N ASP A 148 39.08 3.47 -8.22
CA ASP A 148 40.53 3.68 -8.23
C ASP A 148 41.17 3.06 -9.48
N ALA A 149 42.28 3.64 -9.94
CA ALA A 149 43.02 3.15 -11.09
C ALA A 149 44.54 3.29 -10.94
N VAL A 150 45.28 2.29 -11.40
CA VAL A 150 46.75 2.28 -11.45
C VAL A 150 47.22 2.00 -12.88
N ALA A 151 48.14 2.81 -13.40
CA ALA A 151 48.77 2.60 -14.69
C ALA A 151 50.16 1.98 -14.52
N VAL A 152 50.39 0.84 -15.15
CA VAL A 152 51.67 0.13 -15.19
C VAL A 152 52.36 0.43 -16.53
N PRO A 153 53.56 1.03 -16.53
CA PRO A 153 54.29 1.31 -17.77
C PRO A 153 54.56 0.03 -18.57
N LEU A 154 54.46 0.08 -19.91
CA LEU A 154 54.70 -1.09 -20.78
C LEU A 154 56.05 -1.76 -20.55
N LYS A 155 57.07 -0.97 -20.19
CA LYS A 155 58.42 -1.48 -19.86
C LYS A 155 58.45 -2.41 -18.65
N ALA A 156 57.53 -2.23 -17.70
CA ALA A 156 57.41 -3.05 -16.49
C ALA A 156 56.38 -4.17 -16.66
N PHE A 157 55.71 -4.24 -17.82
CA PHE A 157 54.63 -5.15 -18.12
C PHE A 157 55.12 -6.33 -18.97
N ASP A 158 56.21 -6.95 -18.53
CA ASP A 158 56.84 -8.09 -19.20
C ASP A 158 56.06 -9.40 -18.99
N TRP A 159 56.62 -10.52 -19.46
CA TRP A 159 56.00 -11.83 -19.28
C TRP A 159 55.83 -12.23 -17.81
N GLU A 160 56.86 -12.03 -16.99
CA GLU A 160 56.86 -12.44 -15.58
C GLU A 160 55.83 -11.66 -14.77
N PHE A 161 55.69 -10.36 -15.05
CA PHE A 161 54.65 -9.52 -14.50
C PHE A 161 53.25 -10.04 -14.88
N ARG A 162 53.03 -10.30 -16.17
CA ARG A 162 51.72 -10.75 -16.69
C ARG A 162 51.32 -12.09 -16.09
N SER A 163 52.25 -13.04 -16.02
CA SER A 163 52.06 -14.35 -15.38
C SER A 163 51.69 -14.21 -13.90
N THR A 164 52.46 -13.42 -13.15
CA THR A 164 52.25 -13.19 -11.72
C THR A 164 50.90 -12.52 -11.43
N ILE A 165 50.53 -11.49 -12.21
CA ILE A 165 49.26 -10.79 -12.03
C ILE A 165 48.06 -11.64 -12.44
N ALA A 166 48.17 -12.43 -13.51
CA ALA A 166 47.13 -13.38 -13.90
C ALA A 166 46.86 -14.40 -12.77
N GLY A 167 47.92 -15.02 -12.23
CA GLY A 167 47.83 -15.95 -11.10
C GLY A 167 47.29 -15.27 -9.83
N THR A 168 47.73 -14.05 -9.54
CA THR A 168 47.25 -13.27 -8.38
C THR A 168 45.76 -12.98 -8.47
N LEU A 169 45.28 -12.48 -9.62
CA LEU A 169 43.86 -12.18 -9.83
C LEU A 169 42.99 -13.43 -9.82
N ALA A 170 43.46 -14.53 -10.42
CA ALA A 170 42.76 -15.80 -10.38
C ALA A 170 42.66 -16.35 -8.95
N ARG A 171 43.75 -16.25 -8.19
CA ARG A 171 43.80 -16.64 -6.78
C ARG A 171 42.87 -15.79 -5.92
N MET A 172 42.93 -14.46 -6.05
CA MET A 172 42.00 -13.54 -5.36
C MET A 172 40.54 -13.83 -5.71
N GLY A 173 40.26 -14.27 -6.94
CA GLY A 173 38.91 -14.63 -7.39
C GLY A 173 38.35 -15.90 -6.73
N ARG A 174 39.23 -16.84 -6.33
CA ARG A 174 38.87 -18.15 -5.74
C ARG A 174 38.96 -18.19 -4.22
N GLU A 175 39.94 -17.54 -3.63
CA GLU A 175 40.23 -17.63 -2.19
C GLU A 175 39.50 -16.54 -1.39
N PRO A 176 38.50 -16.89 -0.55
CA PRO A 176 37.85 -15.91 0.32
C PRO A 176 38.78 -15.47 1.46
N VAL A 177 38.77 -14.19 1.78
CA VAL A 177 39.51 -13.63 2.93
C VAL A 177 38.53 -13.34 4.06
N ARG A 178 38.62 -14.12 5.15
CA ARG A 178 37.63 -14.11 6.24
C ARG A 178 37.55 -12.77 6.96
N GLU A 179 38.65 -12.04 7.03
CA GLU A 179 38.77 -10.71 7.63
C GLU A 179 37.98 -9.65 6.85
N MET A 180 37.68 -9.90 5.58
CA MET A 180 36.93 -8.99 4.70
C MET A 180 35.44 -9.28 4.68
N GLN A 181 35.00 -10.37 5.31
CA GLN A 181 33.59 -10.67 5.51
C GLN A 181 33.12 -9.98 6.81
N PRO A 182 32.05 -9.15 6.76
CA PRO A 182 31.53 -8.49 7.95
C PRO A 182 31.14 -9.49 9.05
N ARG A 183 31.30 -9.07 10.31
CA ARG A 183 30.98 -9.88 11.49
C ARG A 183 29.81 -9.29 12.26
N VAL A 184 29.03 -10.16 12.87
CA VAL A 184 27.89 -9.81 13.73
C VAL A 184 28.00 -10.54 15.06
N LYS A 185 27.58 -9.88 16.14
CA LYS A 185 27.42 -10.54 17.44
C LYS A 185 26.15 -11.37 17.44
N LYS A 186 26.29 -12.69 17.51
CA LYS A 186 25.18 -13.64 17.69
C LYS A 186 25.45 -14.46 18.96
N ALA A 187 24.48 -14.45 19.89
CA ALA A 187 24.61 -15.12 21.18
C ALA A 187 25.92 -14.80 21.92
N ASN A 188 26.30 -13.50 21.96
CA ASN A 188 27.55 -12.99 22.55
C ASN A 188 28.87 -13.47 21.92
N ALA A 189 28.83 -14.16 20.77
CA ALA A 189 30.01 -14.50 19.98
C ALA A 189 30.03 -13.73 18.65
N ASP A 190 31.22 -13.28 18.23
CA ASP A 190 31.43 -12.70 16.91
C ASP A 190 31.41 -13.79 15.85
N GLN A 191 30.39 -13.78 15.00
CA GLN A 191 30.20 -14.72 13.91
C GLN A 191 30.28 -14.00 12.57
N VAL A 192 30.74 -14.70 11.56
CA VAL A 192 30.77 -14.21 10.18
C VAL A 192 29.33 -13.99 9.70
N GLU A 193 29.01 -12.79 9.23
CA GLU A 193 27.70 -12.48 8.67
C GLU A 193 27.68 -12.81 7.18
N GLU A 194 27.37 -14.07 6.86
CA GLU A 194 27.29 -14.59 5.49
C GLU A 194 26.23 -13.87 4.63
N ARG A 195 25.24 -13.22 5.26
CA ARG A 195 24.22 -12.44 4.54
C ARG A 195 24.70 -11.04 4.18
N GLU A 196 25.92 -10.65 4.52
CA GLU A 196 26.49 -9.38 4.09
C GLU A 196 27.45 -9.54 2.90
N THR A 197 27.69 -8.46 2.15
CA THR A 197 28.66 -8.47 1.04
C THR A 197 30.10 -8.40 1.55
N VAL A 198 31.01 -9.14 0.90
CA VAL A 198 32.47 -9.04 1.13
C VAL A 198 32.96 -7.63 0.84
N GLN A 199 33.84 -7.09 1.69
CA GLN A 199 34.52 -5.82 1.44
C GLN A 199 35.59 -5.99 0.34
N PRO A 200 35.63 -5.15 -0.70
CA PRO A 200 36.54 -5.31 -1.84
C PRO A 200 38.00 -4.89 -1.56
N PHE A 201 38.41 -4.92 -0.29
CA PHE A 201 39.69 -4.40 0.19
C PHE A 201 40.90 -5.07 -0.48
N ILE A 202 40.84 -6.38 -0.70
CA ILE A 202 41.95 -7.14 -1.30
C ILE A 202 42.27 -6.66 -2.72
N VAL A 203 41.25 -6.32 -3.50
CA VAL A 203 41.45 -5.81 -4.86
C VAL A 203 41.72 -4.31 -4.83
N LYS A 204 40.96 -3.54 -4.06
CA LYS A 204 41.08 -2.08 -4.06
C LYS A 204 42.33 -1.55 -3.37
N ASN A 205 42.77 -2.18 -2.28
CA ASN A 205 43.90 -1.70 -1.49
C ASN A 205 45.15 -2.54 -1.74
N LEU A 206 45.08 -3.86 -1.55
CA LEU A 206 46.27 -4.72 -1.64
C LEU A 206 46.77 -4.84 -3.09
N LEU A 207 45.93 -5.27 -4.04
CA LEU A 207 46.35 -5.40 -5.44
C LEU A 207 46.84 -4.06 -6.01
N LEU A 208 46.09 -2.96 -5.82
CA LEU A 208 46.53 -1.66 -6.32
C LEU A 208 47.84 -1.19 -5.67
N ALA A 209 48.08 -1.46 -4.38
CA ALA A 209 49.35 -1.16 -3.73
C ALA A 209 50.50 -2.00 -4.33
N ILE A 210 50.27 -3.28 -4.60
CA ILE A 210 51.24 -4.15 -5.29
C ILE A 210 51.57 -3.57 -6.68
N LEU A 211 50.56 -3.23 -7.48
CA LEU A 211 50.77 -2.65 -8.81
C LEU A 211 51.59 -1.35 -8.76
N ARG A 212 51.34 -0.49 -7.77
CA ARG A 212 52.14 0.73 -7.56
C ARG A 212 53.59 0.41 -7.18
N SER A 213 53.80 -0.59 -6.33
CA SER A 213 55.16 -1.01 -5.93
C SER A 213 55.96 -1.59 -7.09
N LEU A 214 55.29 -2.20 -8.08
CA LEU A 214 55.88 -2.76 -9.29
C LEU A 214 56.07 -1.72 -10.42
N GLY A 215 56.27 -0.45 -10.05
CA GLY A 215 56.51 0.64 -10.99
C GLY A 215 55.24 1.26 -11.58
N GLY A 216 54.06 0.87 -11.10
CA GLY A 216 52.81 1.52 -11.45
C GLY A 216 52.63 2.87 -10.76
N SER A 217 51.78 3.72 -11.33
CA SER A 217 51.41 5.01 -10.76
C SER A 217 49.89 5.14 -10.64
N GLN A 218 49.41 5.75 -9.56
CA GLN A 218 47.99 6.07 -9.42
C GLN A 218 47.61 7.06 -10.53
N VAL A 219 46.52 6.77 -11.25
CA VAL A 219 46.04 7.61 -12.36
C VAL A 219 44.59 7.99 -12.15
N SER A 220 44.23 9.18 -12.62
CA SER A 220 42.85 9.61 -12.72
C SER A 220 42.30 9.21 -14.09
N VAL A 221 41.28 8.37 -14.11
CA VAL A 221 40.59 7.94 -15.34
C VAL A 221 39.18 8.51 -15.38
N PRO A 222 38.56 8.66 -16.58
CA PRO A 222 37.16 9.06 -16.69
C PRO A 222 36.26 8.15 -15.86
N CYS A 223 35.60 8.73 -14.86
CA CYS A 223 34.76 8.00 -13.94
C CYS A 223 33.28 8.06 -14.35
N LEU A 224 32.64 6.90 -14.49
CA LEU A 224 31.22 6.77 -14.71
C LEU A 224 30.46 6.89 -13.39
N GLN A 225 29.70 7.98 -13.23
CA GLN A 225 28.72 8.08 -12.15
C GLN A 225 27.43 7.37 -12.55
N LYS A 226 27.02 6.34 -11.80
CA LYS A 226 25.83 5.54 -12.09
C LYS A 226 24.86 5.50 -10.90
N ASN A 227 23.60 5.82 -11.18
CA ASN A 227 22.49 5.55 -10.27
C ASN A 227 22.15 4.05 -10.31
N THR A 228 22.68 3.29 -9.35
CA THR A 228 22.43 1.86 -9.24
C THR A 228 21.12 1.60 -8.50
N ARG A 229 20.27 0.75 -9.10
CA ARG A 229 19.08 0.21 -8.44
C ARG A 229 19.43 -1.19 -7.95
N LYS A 230 19.64 -1.31 -6.65
CA LYS A 230 19.94 -2.55 -5.92
C LYS A 230 18.74 -2.85 -5.02
N GLU A 231 18.40 -4.13 -4.92
CA GLU A 231 17.34 -4.66 -4.05
C GLU A 231 17.97 -5.87 -3.35
N VAL A 232 17.65 -6.06 -2.07
CA VAL A 232 18.08 -7.22 -1.28
C VAL A 232 16.82 -7.85 -0.72
N MET A 233 16.46 -9.02 -1.24
CA MET A 233 15.25 -9.73 -0.88
C MET A 233 15.62 -10.98 -0.09
N TRP A 234 14.98 -11.17 1.05
CA TRP A 234 15.25 -12.29 1.93
C TRP A 234 13.95 -12.79 2.54
N SER A 235 13.84 -14.11 2.68
CA SER A 235 12.77 -14.77 3.44
C SER A 235 13.40 -15.84 4.33
N ASP A 236 12.78 -16.14 5.47
CA ASP A 236 13.32 -17.07 6.48
C ASP A 236 13.67 -18.47 5.92
N ASN A 237 12.96 -18.92 4.88
CA ASN A 237 13.21 -20.21 4.22
C ASN A 237 14.52 -20.28 3.41
N ASN A 238 15.27 -19.17 3.26
CA ASN A 238 16.50 -19.13 2.46
C ASN A 238 17.71 -18.74 3.31
N LYS A 239 18.83 -19.47 3.11
CA LYS A 239 20.09 -19.21 3.82
C LYS A 239 20.66 -17.83 3.47
N LEU A 240 20.74 -17.53 2.17
CA LEU A 240 21.33 -16.31 1.61
C LEU A 240 20.27 -15.48 0.87
N PRO A 241 20.35 -14.14 0.96
CA PRO A 241 19.39 -13.27 0.31
C PRO A 241 19.61 -13.22 -1.21
N TRP A 242 18.54 -12.99 -1.95
CA TRP A 242 18.66 -12.60 -3.35
C TRP A 242 19.23 -11.19 -3.46
N ARG A 243 20.26 -11.01 -4.29
CA ARG A 243 20.82 -9.71 -4.62
C ARG A 243 20.95 -9.57 -6.13
N ARG A 244 20.82 -8.34 -6.60
CA ARG A 244 21.01 -8.06 -8.03
C ARG A 244 22.46 -8.32 -8.46
N SER A 245 22.61 -9.13 -9.49
CA SER A 245 23.86 -9.74 -9.97
C SER A 245 25.04 -8.76 -10.10
N PRO A 246 26.20 -9.09 -9.49
CA PRO A 246 27.48 -8.41 -9.71
C PRO A 246 27.91 -8.44 -11.18
N VAL A 247 27.77 -9.60 -11.84
CA VAL A 247 28.14 -9.80 -13.25
C VAL A 247 27.33 -8.88 -14.17
N TRP A 248 26.03 -8.73 -13.92
CA TRP A 248 25.21 -7.81 -14.69
C TRP A 248 25.63 -6.35 -14.53
N LEU A 249 26.11 -5.94 -13.34
CA LEU A 249 26.66 -4.61 -13.17
C LEU A 249 27.97 -4.45 -13.96
N LEU A 250 28.89 -5.42 -13.88
CA LEU A 250 30.15 -5.40 -14.61
C LEU A 250 29.94 -5.28 -16.12
N ILE A 251 29.06 -6.11 -16.69
CA ILE A 251 28.67 -6.05 -18.12
C ILE A 251 28.19 -4.64 -18.48
N ARG A 252 27.31 -4.05 -17.67
CA ARG A 252 26.79 -2.69 -17.92
C ARG A 252 27.83 -1.59 -17.79
N ILE A 253 28.90 -1.79 -17.02
CA ILE A 253 30.01 -0.83 -16.89
C ILE A 253 30.90 -0.94 -18.13
N ALA A 254 31.34 -2.17 -18.47
CA ALA A 254 32.16 -2.43 -19.66
C ALA A 254 31.47 -1.93 -20.95
N LEU A 255 30.19 -2.23 -21.12
CA LEU A 255 29.40 -1.72 -22.24
C LEU A 255 29.30 -0.19 -22.26
N GLN A 256 29.14 0.45 -21.11
CA GLN A 256 29.01 1.91 -21.07
C GLN A 256 30.34 2.59 -21.36
N GLN A 257 31.46 2.05 -20.87
CA GLN A 257 32.80 2.57 -21.21
C GLN A 257 33.08 2.43 -22.72
N ALA A 258 32.73 1.29 -23.32
CA ALA A 258 32.96 1.05 -24.75
C ALA A 258 32.00 1.81 -25.67
N LEU A 259 30.74 1.99 -25.27
CA LEU A 259 29.68 2.62 -26.08
C LEU A 259 29.41 4.09 -25.71
N SER A 260 30.24 4.72 -24.89
CA SER A 260 30.11 6.15 -24.55
C SER A 260 31.49 6.81 -24.51
N PRO A 261 32.08 7.09 -25.69
CA PRO A 261 33.26 7.94 -25.76
C PRO A 261 32.95 9.30 -25.10
N ALA A 262 33.97 9.94 -24.52
CA ALA A 262 33.86 11.13 -23.67
C ALA A 262 33.16 12.37 -24.29
N ARG A 263 32.67 12.30 -25.53
CA ARG A 263 32.00 13.38 -26.28
C ARG A 263 30.47 13.31 -26.31
N ASP A 264 29.85 12.21 -25.88
CA ASP A 264 28.39 12.04 -25.94
C ASP A 264 27.69 12.37 -24.62
N ALA A 265 27.58 13.67 -24.31
CA ALA A 265 26.79 14.20 -23.19
C ALA A 265 25.30 14.46 -23.54
N GLY A 266 24.81 13.91 -24.65
CA GLY A 266 23.42 14.05 -25.12
C GLY A 266 22.43 13.02 -24.52
N SER A 267 21.12 13.30 -24.63
CA SER A 267 20.05 12.50 -24.02
C SER A 267 19.91 11.06 -24.57
N GLY A 268 20.44 10.76 -25.77
CA GLY A 268 20.23 9.48 -26.49
C GLY A 268 21.46 8.60 -26.78
N GLY A 269 22.59 8.76 -26.06
CA GLY A 269 23.88 8.09 -26.39
C GLY A 269 23.81 6.57 -26.68
N LEU A 270 24.75 6.07 -27.51
CA LEU A 270 24.78 4.72 -28.10
C LEU A 270 24.59 3.58 -27.07
N TYR A 271 25.16 3.70 -25.88
CA TYR A 271 24.92 2.77 -24.76
C TYR A 271 23.42 2.61 -24.43
N LYS A 272 22.66 3.71 -24.34
CA LYS A 272 21.25 3.66 -23.95
C LYS A 272 20.40 3.03 -25.06
N ARG A 273 20.71 3.31 -26.33
CA ARG A 273 20.09 2.67 -27.50
C ARG A 273 20.33 1.16 -27.50
N TYR A 274 21.59 0.75 -27.32
CA TYR A 274 21.93 -0.66 -27.16
C TYR A 274 21.19 -1.33 -25.99
N MET A 275 21.08 -0.67 -24.83
CA MET A 275 20.36 -1.24 -23.68
C MET A 275 18.89 -1.53 -23.98
N VAL A 276 18.21 -0.68 -24.76
CA VAL A 276 16.82 -0.92 -25.19
C VAL A 276 16.76 -2.09 -26.19
N PHE A 277 17.67 -2.10 -27.17
CA PHE A 277 17.78 -3.18 -28.14
C PHE A 277 18.06 -4.54 -27.47
N PHE A 278 19.03 -4.60 -26.55
CA PHE A 278 19.32 -5.80 -25.76
C PHE A 278 18.10 -6.26 -24.96
N MET A 279 17.38 -5.34 -24.31
CA MET A 279 16.16 -5.69 -23.58
C MET A 279 15.08 -6.25 -24.50
N SER A 280 14.93 -5.74 -25.73
CA SER A 280 13.99 -6.33 -26.70
C SER A 280 14.40 -7.74 -27.11
N LYS A 281 15.69 -8.02 -27.27
CA LYS A 281 16.21 -9.36 -27.54
C LYS A 281 16.00 -10.35 -26.39
N VAL A 282 16.11 -9.90 -25.14
CA VAL A 282 15.70 -10.72 -23.99
C VAL A 282 14.20 -11.04 -24.07
N MET A 283 13.37 -10.02 -24.33
CA MET A 283 11.91 -10.20 -24.42
C MET A 283 11.49 -11.13 -25.56
N GLU A 284 12.16 -11.09 -26.72
CA GLU A 284 11.97 -12.05 -27.82
C GLU A 284 12.19 -13.50 -27.35
N ARG A 285 13.29 -13.77 -26.64
CA ARG A 285 13.55 -15.11 -26.08
C ARG A 285 12.49 -15.54 -25.06
N CYS A 286 11.99 -14.61 -24.26
CA CYS A 286 10.91 -14.87 -23.31
C CYS A 286 9.56 -15.15 -23.99
N LEU A 287 9.27 -14.49 -25.12
CA LEU A 287 8.11 -14.78 -25.96
C LEU A 287 8.22 -16.17 -26.58
N ASP A 288 9.39 -16.54 -27.10
CA ASP A 288 9.65 -17.87 -27.66
C ASP A 288 9.51 -18.98 -26.60
N ALA A 289 9.91 -18.69 -25.37
CA ALA A 289 9.75 -19.58 -24.21
C ALA A 289 8.34 -19.54 -23.58
N ALA A 290 7.39 -18.83 -24.18
CA ALA A 290 6.01 -18.67 -23.72
C ALA A 290 5.89 -18.24 -22.24
N MET A 291 6.75 -17.33 -21.76
CA MET A 291 6.72 -16.82 -20.38
C MET A 291 5.37 -16.21 -19.99
N HIS A 292 5.10 -16.09 -18.68
CA HIS A 292 3.80 -15.64 -18.18
C HIS A 292 3.48 -14.18 -18.58
N SER A 293 2.19 -13.87 -18.64
CA SER A 293 1.69 -12.58 -19.14
C SER A 293 2.13 -11.39 -18.27
N ASP A 294 2.24 -11.57 -16.95
CA ASP A 294 2.76 -10.56 -16.03
C ASP A 294 4.24 -10.24 -16.30
N GLU A 295 5.08 -11.27 -16.49
CA GLU A 295 6.49 -11.12 -16.83
C GLU A 295 6.65 -10.35 -18.16
N LEU A 296 5.90 -10.74 -19.20
CA LEU A 296 5.89 -10.07 -20.51
C LEU A 296 5.39 -8.62 -20.42
N ALA A 297 4.33 -8.35 -19.67
CA ALA A 297 3.76 -7.01 -19.50
C ALA A 297 4.74 -6.06 -18.79
N VAL A 298 5.45 -6.54 -17.77
CA VAL A 298 6.50 -5.77 -17.08
C VAL A 298 7.65 -5.44 -18.02
N MET A 299 8.11 -6.41 -18.82
CA MET A 299 9.18 -6.20 -19.79
C MET A 299 8.77 -5.17 -20.85
N ASN A 300 7.58 -5.34 -21.42
CA ASN A 300 7.04 -4.47 -22.46
C ASN A 300 6.90 -3.02 -21.96
N THR A 301 6.32 -2.84 -20.76
CA THR A 301 6.17 -1.53 -20.12
C THR A 301 7.51 -0.86 -19.87
N LYS A 302 8.52 -1.63 -19.42
CA LYS A 302 9.86 -1.08 -19.15
C LYS A 302 10.58 -0.65 -20.42
N ILE A 303 10.44 -1.41 -21.50
CA ILE A 303 10.98 -1.05 -22.83
C ILE A 303 10.28 0.20 -23.34
N GLY A 304 8.94 0.25 -23.33
CA GLY A 304 8.16 1.41 -23.75
C GLY A 304 8.55 2.69 -23.00
N ARG A 305 8.66 2.63 -21.66
CA ARG A 305 9.12 3.78 -20.86
C ARG A 305 10.54 4.23 -21.19
N ARG A 306 11.43 3.32 -21.62
CA ARG A 306 12.79 3.68 -22.03
C ARG A 306 12.81 4.32 -23.41
N LEU A 307 12.00 3.84 -24.35
CA LEU A 307 11.84 4.45 -25.66
C LEU A 307 11.36 5.90 -25.53
N VAL A 308 10.32 6.15 -24.72
CA VAL A 308 9.83 7.52 -24.45
C VAL A 308 10.93 8.41 -23.85
N LYS A 309 11.79 7.88 -22.97
CA LYS A 309 12.90 8.64 -22.37
C LYS A 309 14.07 8.89 -23.30
N LEU A 310 14.25 8.04 -24.30
CA LEU A 310 15.30 8.20 -25.30
C LEU A 310 14.93 9.26 -26.34
N ASP A 311 13.64 9.60 -26.47
CA ASP A 311 13.11 10.60 -27.39
C ASP A 311 13.68 10.45 -28.81
N THR A 312 13.69 9.20 -29.28
CA THR A 312 14.41 8.80 -30.49
C THR A 312 13.57 9.03 -31.73
N GLN A 313 14.15 9.67 -32.74
CA GLN A 313 13.61 9.77 -34.10
C GLN A 313 13.76 8.43 -34.86
N GLU A 314 13.34 8.36 -36.12
CA GLU A 314 13.47 7.14 -36.93
C GLU A 314 14.94 6.70 -37.09
N GLU A 315 15.31 5.58 -36.44
CA GLU A 315 16.63 4.95 -36.50
C GLU A 315 16.50 3.49 -36.96
N ALA A 316 17.50 2.97 -37.69
CA ALA A 316 17.45 1.66 -38.34
C ALA A 316 17.28 0.45 -37.40
N TRP A 317 17.62 0.57 -36.11
CA TRP A 317 17.45 -0.48 -35.11
C TRP A 317 16.06 -0.47 -34.45
N LEU A 318 15.31 0.65 -34.52
CA LEU A 318 14.01 0.80 -33.87
C LEU A 318 12.96 -0.18 -34.40
N PRO A 319 12.86 -0.48 -35.72
CA PRO A 319 11.90 -1.46 -36.23
C PRO A 319 12.02 -2.84 -35.56
N THR A 320 13.24 -3.28 -35.26
CA THR A 320 13.48 -4.55 -34.54
C THR A 320 12.90 -4.52 -33.13
N VAL A 321 13.10 -3.42 -32.40
CA VAL A 321 12.53 -3.25 -31.05
C VAL A 321 11.01 -3.13 -31.12
N ALA A 322 10.49 -2.39 -32.09
CA ALA A 322 9.05 -2.20 -32.31
C ALA A 322 8.36 -3.54 -32.62
N ALA A 323 8.98 -4.41 -33.44
CA ALA A 323 8.46 -5.74 -33.72
C ALA A 323 8.34 -6.60 -32.46
N ALA A 324 9.36 -6.60 -31.59
CA ALA A 324 9.31 -7.32 -30.32
C ALA A 324 8.20 -6.79 -29.38
N VAL A 325 8.08 -5.46 -29.25
CA VAL A 325 7.04 -4.79 -28.45
C VAL A 325 5.65 -5.10 -28.98
N ARG A 326 5.46 -5.07 -30.30
CA ARG A 326 4.19 -5.37 -30.96
C ARG A 326 3.79 -6.83 -30.73
N ARG A 327 4.71 -7.77 -30.98
CA ARG A 327 4.51 -9.20 -30.72
C ARG A 327 4.14 -9.47 -29.25
N ALA A 328 4.80 -8.80 -28.31
CA ALA A 328 4.44 -8.90 -26.89
C ALA A 328 3.02 -8.39 -26.63
N LYS A 329 2.65 -7.23 -27.19
CA LYS A 329 1.30 -6.66 -27.04
C LYS A 329 0.22 -7.56 -27.64
N GLU A 330 0.45 -8.10 -28.83
CA GLU A 330 -0.45 -9.04 -29.52
C GLU A 330 -0.61 -10.32 -28.70
N THR A 331 0.50 -10.89 -28.21
CA THR A 331 0.46 -12.10 -27.35
C THR A 331 -0.33 -11.86 -26.07
N LEU A 332 -0.12 -10.72 -25.41
CA LEU A 332 -0.85 -10.35 -24.20
C LEU A 332 -2.33 -10.12 -24.48
N HIS A 333 -2.65 -9.46 -25.59
CA HIS A 333 -4.03 -9.23 -26.01
C HIS A 333 -4.74 -10.55 -26.31
N GLN A 334 -4.10 -11.44 -27.07
CA GLN A 334 -4.68 -12.76 -27.38
C GLN A 334 -4.94 -13.56 -26.10
N ARG A 335 -3.95 -13.67 -25.20
CA ARG A 335 -4.13 -14.37 -23.92
C ARG A 335 -5.25 -13.77 -23.07
N TRP A 336 -5.41 -12.44 -23.12
CA TRP A 336 -6.51 -11.77 -22.43
C TRP A 336 -7.86 -12.09 -23.06
N GLN A 337 -7.97 -12.10 -24.39
CA GLN A 337 -9.19 -12.54 -25.08
C GLN A 337 -9.52 -14.00 -24.79
N ASP A 338 -8.53 -14.89 -24.81
CA ASP A 338 -8.72 -16.30 -24.46
C ASP A 338 -9.20 -16.44 -23.01
N THR A 339 -8.65 -15.63 -22.09
CA THR A 339 -9.09 -15.58 -20.69
C THR A 339 -10.53 -15.08 -20.58
N ILE A 340 -10.91 -14.04 -21.34
CA ILE A 340 -12.30 -13.56 -21.41
C ILE A 340 -13.20 -14.68 -21.89
N VAL A 341 -12.89 -15.32 -23.03
CA VAL A 341 -13.73 -16.40 -23.60
C VAL A 341 -13.84 -17.59 -22.66
N GLN A 342 -12.75 -17.99 -21.99
CA GLN A 342 -12.78 -19.09 -21.01
C GLN A 342 -13.59 -18.75 -19.75
N ASN A 343 -13.58 -17.48 -19.34
CA ASN A 343 -14.34 -16.98 -18.19
C ASN A 343 -15.66 -16.32 -18.59
N ASP A 344 -16.01 -16.37 -19.88
CA ASP A 344 -17.32 -16.04 -20.41
C ASP A 344 -18.22 -17.21 -20.00
N LYS A 345 -18.47 -17.29 -18.69
CA LYS A 345 -19.69 -17.86 -18.20
C LYS A 345 -20.74 -17.03 -18.89
N VAL A 346 -21.28 -17.57 -19.98
CA VAL A 346 -22.66 -17.32 -20.35
C VAL A 346 -23.39 -17.52 -19.04
N LEU A 347 -23.68 -16.42 -18.35
CA LEU A 347 -24.64 -16.43 -17.28
C LEU A 347 -25.82 -17.02 -18.00
N ASN A 348 -26.16 -18.25 -17.65
CA ASN A 348 -27.32 -18.93 -18.18
C ASN A 348 -28.49 -18.27 -17.45
N ILE A 349 -28.63 -16.95 -17.67
CA ILE A 349 -29.81 -16.17 -17.42
C ILE A 349 -30.78 -16.89 -18.33
N PRO A 350 -31.68 -17.73 -17.77
CA PRO A 350 -32.60 -18.46 -18.60
C PRO A 350 -33.24 -17.42 -19.51
N ARG A 351 -33.10 -17.65 -20.83
CA ARG A 351 -33.68 -16.80 -21.86
C ARG A 351 -35.09 -16.52 -21.37
N PHE A 352 -35.45 -15.24 -21.17
CA PHE A 352 -36.72 -14.85 -20.58
C PHE A 352 -37.81 -15.72 -21.19
N ASP A 353 -38.26 -16.72 -20.44
CA ASP A 353 -39.21 -17.69 -20.90
C ASP A 353 -40.53 -17.15 -20.38
N PRO A 354 -41.34 -16.54 -21.26
CA PRO A 354 -42.60 -15.97 -20.83
C PRO A 354 -43.42 -17.04 -20.10
N ALA A 355 -43.42 -18.29 -20.55
CA ALA A 355 -44.22 -19.35 -19.94
C ALA A 355 -43.75 -19.78 -18.54
N ARG A 356 -42.47 -19.63 -18.20
CA ARG A 356 -41.92 -19.93 -16.86
C ARG A 356 -41.79 -18.70 -15.95
N THR A 357 -41.67 -17.52 -16.53
CA THR A 357 -41.36 -16.27 -15.83
C THR A 357 -42.63 -15.44 -15.59
N ILE A 358 -43.57 -15.45 -16.54
CA ILE A 358 -44.88 -14.78 -16.41
C ILE A 358 -45.70 -15.36 -15.26
N PRO A 359 -45.76 -16.67 -14.96
CA PRO A 359 -46.52 -17.14 -13.80
C PRO A 359 -45.98 -16.66 -12.44
N GLY A 360 -44.70 -16.26 -12.36
CA GLY A 360 -44.10 -15.64 -11.17
C GLY A 360 -44.15 -14.10 -11.14
N LEU A 361 -44.44 -13.47 -12.29
CA LEU A 361 -44.58 -12.01 -12.45
C LEU A 361 -46.03 -11.55 -12.62
N VAL A 362 -46.91 -12.43 -13.07
CA VAL A 362 -48.34 -12.34 -12.92
C VAL A 362 -48.57 -12.68 -11.47
N SER A 363 -48.56 -11.64 -10.64
CA SER A 363 -49.43 -11.69 -9.49
C SER A 363 -50.81 -11.93 -10.09
N GLU A 364 -51.35 -13.14 -9.93
CA GLU A 364 -52.79 -13.28 -9.96
C GLU A 364 -53.25 -12.31 -8.89
N ILE A 365 -53.93 -11.25 -9.31
CA ILE A 365 -54.62 -10.36 -8.39
C ILE A 365 -56.10 -10.70 -8.61
N PRO A 366 -56.60 -11.87 -8.13
CA PRO A 366 -58.01 -12.23 -8.29
C PRO A 366 -58.95 -11.08 -7.92
N PRO A 367 -58.69 -10.28 -6.87
CA PRO A 367 -59.54 -9.12 -6.59
C PRO A 367 -59.61 -8.09 -7.73
N LEU A 368 -58.52 -7.90 -8.48
CA LEU A 368 -58.47 -6.99 -9.63
C LEU A 368 -59.10 -7.64 -10.87
N ASP A 369 -58.86 -8.92 -11.11
CA ASP A 369 -59.49 -9.65 -12.22
C ASP A 369 -61.01 -9.75 -12.03
N ASP A 370 -61.46 -10.07 -10.81
CA ASP A 370 -62.85 -10.06 -10.39
C ASP A 370 -63.45 -8.65 -10.51
N TYR A 371 -62.70 -7.61 -10.10
CA TYR A 371 -63.12 -6.23 -10.27
C TYR A 371 -63.26 -5.88 -11.76
N LEU A 372 -62.29 -6.21 -12.61
CA LEU A 372 -62.32 -5.94 -14.04
C LEU A 372 -63.48 -6.68 -14.72
N HIS A 373 -63.69 -7.97 -14.42
CA HIS A 373 -64.87 -8.71 -14.88
C HIS A 373 -66.18 -8.10 -14.37
N SER A 374 -66.23 -7.64 -13.12
CA SER A 374 -67.40 -6.93 -12.57
C SER A 374 -67.66 -5.59 -13.27
N THR A 375 -66.61 -4.89 -13.70
CA THR A 375 -66.75 -3.62 -14.44
C THR A 375 -67.22 -3.84 -15.88
N MET A 376 -66.80 -4.92 -16.54
CA MET A 376 -67.25 -5.27 -17.89
C MET A 376 -68.70 -5.75 -17.94
N THR A 377 -69.21 -6.31 -16.83
CA THR A 377 -70.61 -6.76 -16.69
C THR A 377 -71.53 -5.73 -16.04
N ARG A 378 -71.00 -4.55 -15.66
CA ARG A 378 -71.76 -3.51 -14.97
C ARG A 378 -72.66 -2.76 -15.96
N ALA A 379 -73.96 -2.96 -15.87
CA ALA A 379 -74.92 -2.06 -16.51
C ALA A 379 -74.74 -0.64 -15.94
N ALA A 380 -74.70 0.37 -16.81
CA ALA A 380 -74.49 1.76 -16.43
C ALA A 380 -75.55 2.22 -15.41
N ARG A 381 -75.18 2.25 -14.13
CA ARG A 381 -75.99 2.86 -13.09
C ARG A 381 -75.70 4.36 -13.13
N ILE A 382 -76.64 5.12 -13.67
CA ILE A 382 -76.69 6.57 -13.50
C ILE A 382 -77.06 6.81 -12.03
N ALA A 383 -76.05 6.83 -11.16
CA ALA A 383 -76.20 7.32 -9.80
C ALA A 383 -76.27 8.85 -9.88
N THR A 384 -77.45 9.41 -9.62
CA THR A 384 -77.72 10.86 -9.73
C THR A 384 -77.09 11.69 -8.60
N THR A 385 -76.37 11.07 -7.67
CA THR A 385 -75.58 11.73 -6.64
C THR A 385 -74.32 10.94 -6.35
N PHE A 386 -73.23 11.26 -7.04
CA PHE A 386 -71.88 10.83 -6.69
C PHE A 386 -71.32 11.82 -5.67
N VAL A 387 -71.13 11.36 -4.43
CA VAL A 387 -70.30 12.04 -3.45
C VAL A 387 -68.95 11.32 -3.49
N PRO A 388 -67.87 11.92 -4.00
CA PRO A 388 -66.56 11.29 -3.95
C PRO A 388 -66.21 11.03 -2.48
N PRO A 389 -65.73 9.82 -2.12
CA PRO A 389 -65.17 9.63 -0.79
C PRO A 389 -64.05 10.64 -0.60
N SER A 390 -64.05 11.35 0.53
CA SER A 390 -62.96 12.26 0.86
C SER A 390 -61.66 11.45 0.88
N PRO A 391 -60.71 11.70 -0.05
CA PRO A 391 -59.48 10.92 -0.09
C PRO A 391 -58.71 11.16 1.19
N GLY A 392 -58.23 10.10 1.84
CA GLY A 392 -57.38 10.18 3.03
C GLY A 392 -55.94 10.61 2.72
N ILE A 393 -55.76 11.38 1.64
CA ILE A 393 -54.46 11.83 1.14
C ILE A 393 -54.02 13.07 1.91
N TRP A 394 -52.76 13.12 2.32
CA TRP A 394 -52.20 14.29 3.00
C TRP A 394 -52.11 15.49 2.07
N SER A 395 -52.63 16.64 2.53
CA SER A 395 -52.35 17.94 1.94
C SER A 395 -51.19 18.55 2.71
N LEU A 396 -49.99 18.50 2.11
CA LEU A 396 -48.78 19.06 2.69
C LEU A 396 -48.56 20.47 2.12
N GLY A 397 -48.44 21.48 2.98
CA GLY A 397 -48.13 22.85 2.56
C GLY A 397 -46.66 22.98 2.16
N GLU A 398 -46.37 23.80 1.14
CA GLU A 398 -45.03 23.95 0.58
C GLU A 398 -44.04 24.59 1.58
N ASP A 399 -44.51 25.56 2.38
CA ASP A 399 -43.67 26.37 3.29
C ASP A 399 -43.65 25.84 4.74
N THR A 400 -44.39 24.76 5.02
CA THR A 400 -44.57 24.25 6.39
C THR A 400 -44.07 22.83 6.51
N LEU A 401 -43.11 22.62 7.42
CA LEU A 401 -42.63 21.28 7.76
C LEU A 401 -43.79 20.39 8.25
N PRO A 402 -44.01 19.21 7.64
CA PRO A 402 -45.09 18.32 8.04
C PRO A 402 -44.96 17.84 9.50
N SER A 403 -46.02 17.96 10.29
CA SER A 403 -46.00 17.54 11.71
C SER A 403 -45.94 16.01 11.86
N ARG A 404 -45.26 15.52 12.90
CA ARG A 404 -45.24 14.09 13.28
C ARG A 404 -46.63 13.45 13.43
N SER A 405 -47.67 14.27 13.69
CA SER A 405 -49.04 13.80 13.86
C SER A 405 -49.62 13.18 12.57
N ILE A 406 -49.12 13.53 11.38
CA ILE A 406 -49.60 12.99 10.11
C ILE A 406 -49.39 11.47 10.01
N PHE A 407 -48.36 10.95 10.68
CA PHE A 407 -48.03 9.53 10.72
C PHE A 407 -48.83 8.73 11.78
N ARG A 408 -49.61 9.42 12.63
CA ARG A 408 -50.35 8.79 13.75
C ARG A 408 -51.85 8.65 13.52
N THR A 409 -52.41 9.28 12.49
CA THR A 409 -53.85 9.20 12.23
C THR A 409 -54.22 7.78 11.80
N GLU A 410 -55.29 7.20 12.37
CA GLU A 410 -55.91 5.95 11.90
C GLU A 410 -56.41 6.13 10.47
N GLN A 411 -55.53 5.88 9.50
CA GLN A 411 -55.80 6.06 8.09
C GLN A 411 -56.19 4.72 7.49
N SER A 412 -57.09 4.78 6.49
CA SER A 412 -57.34 3.63 5.65
C SER A 412 -56.01 3.15 5.05
N ALA A 413 -55.68 1.87 5.26
CA ALA A 413 -54.50 1.22 4.69
C ALA A 413 -54.39 1.42 3.16
N ALA A 414 -55.51 1.72 2.50
CA ALA A 414 -55.59 2.00 1.07
C ALA A 414 -54.77 3.23 0.62
N TYR A 415 -54.53 4.23 1.48
CA TYR A 415 -53.82 5.47 1.11
C TYR A 415 -52.40 5.58 1.69
N ALA A 416 -51.96 4.62 2.51
CA ALA A 416 -50.70 4.70 3.22
C ALA A 416 -49.49 4.92 2.29
N LEU A 417 -49.38 4.14 1.20
CA LEU A 417 -48.28 4.26 0.24
C LEU A 417 -48.29 5.60 -0.52
N TYR A 418 -49.49 6.11 -0.86
CA TYR A 418 -49.63 7.42 -1.50
C TYR A 418 -49.18 8.54 -0.57
N ASN A 419 -49.55 8.46 0.71
CA ASN A 419 -49.17 9.43 1.73
C ASN A 419 -47.66 9.45 1.98
N ILE A 420 -47.03 8.27 2.05
CA ILE A 420 -45.56 8.17 2.17
C ILE A 420 -44.90 8.81 0.94
N ALA A 421 -45.37 8.48 -0.27
CA ALA A 421 -44.84 9.07 -1.50
C ALA A 421 -45.02 10.59 -1.54
N SER A 422 -46.16 11.12 -1.06
CA SER A 422 -46.39 12.57 -0.95
C SER A 422 -45.41 13.23 0.01
N PHE A 423 -45.09 12.60 1.14
CA PHE A 423 -44.09 13.11 2.08
C PHE A 423 -42.67 13.05 1.50
N GLU A 424 -42.27 11.94 0.88
CA GLU A 424 -40.97 11.80 0.21
C GLU A 424 -40.78 12.83 -0.91
N HIS A 425 -41.84 13.11 -1.67
CA HIS A 425 -41.85 14.15 -2.67
C HIS A 425 -41.73 15.54 -2.06
N TRP A 426 -42.40 15.79 -0.92
CA TRP A 426 -42.25 17.05 -0.20
C TRP A 426 -40.80 17.25 0.26
N VAL A 427 -40.14 16.21 0.75
CA VAL A 427 -38.71 16.26 1.13
C VAL A 427 -37.83 16.57 -0.07
N GLU A 428 -38.07 15.93 -1.21
CA GLU A 428 -37.33 16.16 -2.45
C GLU A 428 -37.43 17.61 -2.94
N VAL A 429 -38.63 18.20 -2.90
CA VAL A 429 -38.91 19.50 -3.54
C VAL A 429 -38.75 20.69 -2.58
N HIS A 430 -39.20 20.56 -1.32
CA HIS A 430 -39.41 21.70 -0.42
C HIS A 430 -38.46 21.73 0.79
N LEU A 431 -37.79 20.63 1.14
CA LEU A 431 -36.93 20.62 2.34
C LEU A 431 -35.78 21.64 2.24
N ALA A 432 -35.19 21.80 1.04
CA ALA A 432 -34.06 22.69 0.82
C ALA A 432 -34.41 24.18 0.96
N SER A 433 -35.59 24.60 0.49
CA SER A 433 -36.08 25.96 0.70
C SER A 433 -36.49 26.17 2.15
N TRP A 434 -37.23 25.21 2.72
CA TRP A 434 -37.68 25.30 4.11
C TRP A 434 -36.53 25.46 5.10
N ILE A 435 -35.44 24.67 4.94
CA ILE A 435 -34.29 24.79 5.84
C ILE A 435 -33.56 26.13 5.69
N ALA A 436 -33.49 26.70 4.49
CA ALA A 436 -32.86 28.00 4.27
C ALA A 436 -33.59 29.12 5.04
N ASP A 437 -34.92 29.02 5.15
CA ASP A 437 -35.74 30.00 5.88
C ASP A 437 -35.80 29.74 7.40
N ASN A 438 -35.50 28.51 7.84
CA ASN A 438 -35.71 28.06 9.23
C ASN A 438 -34.44 27.58 9.96
N GLU A 439 -33.24 27.71 9.36
CA GLU A 439 -31.99 27.21 9.95
C GLU A 439 -31.63 27.86 11.30
N ALA A 440 -32.00 29.12 11.51
CA ALA A 440 -31.75 29.85 12.75
C ALA A 440 -32.80 29.60 13.84
N CYS A 441 -33.90 28.91 13.51
CA CYS A 441 -34.96 28.64 14.47
C CYS A 441 -34.57 27.48 15.39
N THR A 442 -34.58 27.73 16.70
CA THR A 442 -34.09 26.79 17.72
C THR A 442 -34.89 25.49 17.78
N SER A 443 -36.14 25.47 17.32
CA SER A 443 -36.98 24.27 17.28
C SER A 443 -36.83 23.45 15.99
N SER A 444 -36.13 23.95 14.97
CA SER A 444 -36.05 23.28 13.66
C SER A 444 -35.38 21.91 13.73
N SER A 445 -34.24 21.80 14.42
CA SER A 445 -33.53 20.54 14.60
C SER A 445 -34.37 19.51 15.36
N ALA A 446 -35.02 19.93 16.46
CA ALA A 446 -35.91 19.08 17.23
C ALA A 446 -37.11 18.57 16.41
N ASN A 447 -37.75 19.45 15.63
CA ASN A 447 -38.87 19.08 14.78
C ASN A 447 -38.46 18.10 13.67
N LEU A 448 -37.28 18.29 13.07
CA LEU A 448 -36.74 17.37 12.07
C LEU A 448 -36.44 15.99 12.67
N CYS A 449 -35.83 15.93 13.86
CA CYS A 449 -35.62 14.66 14.58
C CYS A 449 -36.95 13.93 14.84
N ASP A 450 -37.95 14.65 15.34
CA ASP A 450 -39.28 14.10 15.62
C ASP A 450 -39.95 13.50 14.37
N ILE A 451 -39.74 14.13 13.21
CA ILE A 451 -40.27 13.67 11.93
C ILE A 451 -39.50 12.48 11.39
N ILE A 452 -38.17 12.45 11.52
CA ILE A 452 -37.34 11.32 11.12
C ILE A 452 -37.81 10.05 11.83
N GLU A 453 -38.01 10.11 13.15
CA GLU A 453 -38.50 8.98 13.94
C GLU A 453 -39.91 8.55 13.50
N ALA A 454 -40.83 9.51 13.38
CA ALA A 454 -42.21 9.20 13.00
C ALA A 454 -42.34 8.64 11.58
N TYR A 455 -41.56 9.17 10.63
CA TYR A 455 -41.50 8.69 9.26
C TYR A 455 -40.88 7.29 9.19
N HIS A 456 -39.77 7.05 9.89
CA HIS A 456 -39.14 5.73 9.93
C HIS A 456 -40.10 4.65 10.44
N ASP A 457 -40.77 4.90 11.57
CA ASP A 457 -41.71 3.94 12.17
C ASP A 457 -42.87 3.61 11.21
N TYR A 458 -43.39 4.63 10.52
CA TYR A 458 -44.50 4.47 9.58
C TYR A 458 -44.07 3.81 8.26
N ALA A 459 -42.99 4.29 7.64
CA ALA A 459 -42.51 3.83 6.34
C ALA A 459 -41.86 2.45 6.42
N SER A 460 -41.12 2.13 7.50
CA SER A 460 -40.50 0.80 7.66
C SER A 460 -41.53 -0.32 7.74
N ALA A 461 -42.68 -0.06 8.37
CA ALA A 461 -43.78 -1.02 8.39
C ALA A 461 -44.45 -1.16 7.01
N ALA A 462 -44.68 -0.04 6.31
CA ALA A 462 -45.30 -0.03 4.99
C ALA A 462 -44.42 -0.62 3.87
N TYR A 463 -43.10 -0.49 3.99
CA TYR A 463 -42.12 -0.93 2.98
C TYR A 463 -41.47 -2.27 3.30
N GLN A 464 -41.96 -2.99 4.31
CA GLN A 464 -41.46 -4.29 4.68
C GLN A 464 -41.46 -5.25 3.46
N GLY A 465 -40.30 -5.83 3.15
CA GLY A 465 -40.13 -6.75 2.02
C GLY A 465 -39.90 -6.08 0.65
N CYS A 466 -39.78 -4.75 0.58
CA CYS A 466 -39.51 -4.00 -0.65
C CYS A 466 -38.17 -3.25 -0.59
N PRO A 467 -37.04 -3.87 -1.01
CA PRO A 467 -35.70 -3.29 -0.93
C PRO A 467 -35.54 -1.92 -1.61
N ASN A 468 -36.21 -1.70 -2.74
CA ASN A 468 -36.18 -0.42 -3.45
C ASN A 468 -36.88 0.70 -2.65
N ALA A 469 -38.01 0.39 -2.02
CA ALA A 469 -38.76 1.34 -1.20
C ALA A 469 -38.02 1.65 0.10
N LEU A 470 -37.41 0.64 0.74
CA LEU A 470 -36.51 0.84 1.89
C LEU A 470 -35.31 1.72 1.51
N SER A 471 -34.75 1.54 0.32
CA SER A 471 -33.63 2.37 -0.15
C SER A 471 -34.03 3.84 -0.31
N ARG A 472 -35.25 4.12 -0.80
CA ARG A 472 -35.79 5.49 -0.86
C ARG A 472 -36.07 6.06 0.53
N MET A 473 -36.58 5.24 1.45
CA MET A 473 -36.79 5.66 2.84
C MET A 473 -35.48 6.11 3.50
N PHE A 474 -34.40 5.33 3.33
CA PHE A 474 -33.08 5.71 3.86
C PHE A 474 -32.53 6.99 3.22
N LEU A 475 -32.76 7.20 1.91
CA LEU A 475 -32.39 8.45 1.23
C LEU A 475 -33.14 9.66 1.83
N THR A 476 -34.45 9.55 2.01
CA THR A 476 -35.29 10.60 2.62
C THR A 476 -34.86 10.91 4.05
N ILE A 477 -34.56 9.89 4.86
CA ILE A 477 -34.03 10.05 6.23
C ILE A 477 -32.70 10.79 6.20
N LEU A 478 -31.81 10.45 5.26
CA LEU A 478 -30.51 11.09 5.15
C LEU A 478 -30.64 12.58 4.80
N GLU A 479 -31.55 12.96 3.91
CA GLU A 479 -31.79 14.36 3.57
C GLU A 479 -32.38 15.16 4.74
N LEU A 480 -33.34 14.58 5.47
CA LEU A 480 -33.87 15.16 6.70
C LEU A 480 -32.79 15.33 7.77
N TRP A 481 -31.90 14.34 7.91
CA TRP A 481 -30.77 14.42 8.81
C TRP A 481 -29.79 15.53 8.41
N ILE A 482 -29.51 15.71 7.12
CA ILE A 482 -28.66 16.81 6.62
C ILE A 482 -29.28 18.17 6.97
N ALA A 483 -30.59 18.33 6.81
CA ALA A 483 -31.28 19.55 7.23
C ALA A 483 -31.15 19.76 8.74
N CYS A 484 -31.22 18.69 9.54
CA CYS A 484 -31.06 18.75 10.99
C CYS A 484 -29.63 19.15 11.40
N ASP A 485 -28.60 18.59 10.74
CA ASP A 485 -27.19 18.96 10.98
C ASP A 485 -26.96 20.44 10.65
N LYS A 486 -27.52 20.96 9.55
CA LYS A 486 -27.43 22.40 9.21
C LYS A 486 -28.01 23.29 10.29
N ALA A 487 -29.25 23.05 10.72
CA ALA A 487 -29.88 23.82 11.81
C ALA A 487 -29.12 23.69 13.14
N SER A 488 -28.59 22.50 13.42
CA SER A 488 -27.83 22.22 14.64
C SER A 488 -26.49 22.97 14.67
N ILE A 489 -25.81 23.09 13.53
CA ILE A 489 -24.56 23.86 13.41
C ILE A 489 -24.81 25.36 13.61
N VAL A 490 -25.92 25.90 13.09
CA VAL A 490 -26.29 27.30 13.32
C VAL A 490 -26.56 27.55 14.81
N SER A 491 -27.28 26.64 15.47
CA SER A 491 -27.59 26.73 16.90
C SER A 491 -26.37 26.49 17.80
N CYS A 492 -25.46 25.62 17.39
CA CYS A 492 -24.24 25.27 18.12
C CYS A 492 -23.07 25.08 17.14
N PRO A 493 -22.32 26.16 16.83
CA PRO A 493 -21.21 26.11 15.88
C PRO A 493 -20.10 25.11 16.25
N LEU A 494 -20.01 24.73 17.54
CA LEU A 494 -19.06 23.74 18.03
C LEU A 494 -19.21 22.37 17.33
N ILE A 495 -20.43 22.00 16.91
CA ILE A 495 -20.73 20.73 16.23
C ILE A 495 -19.93 20.61 14.92
N ALA A 496 -19.72 21.71 14.19
CA ALA A 496 -19.00 21.70 12.92
C ALA A 496 -17.51 21.32 13.06
N HIS A 497 -16.95 21.42 14.26
CA HIS A 497 -15.55 21.03 14.51
C HIS A 497 -15.34 19.52 14.59
N TYR A 498 -16.40 18.72 14.70
CA TYR A 498 -16.33 17.26 14.83
C TYR A 498 -16.89 16.58 13.58
N GLU A 499 -16.51 15.32 13.39
CA GLU A 499 -17.01 14.51 12.29
C GLU A 499 -18.51 14.20 12.44
N PRO A 500 -19.28 14.11 11.35
CA PRO A 500 -20.71 13.81 11.38
C PRO A 500 -21.05 12.35 11.72
N GLU A 501 -20.04 11.46 11.80
CA GLU A 501 -20.17 10.04 12.19
C GLU A 501 -21.08 9.15 11.33
N ILE A 502 -21.66 9.67 10.24
CA ILE A 502 -22.38 8.87 9.25
C ILE A 502 -21.41 8.30 8.21
N PRO A 503 -21.25 6.97 8.11
CA PRO A 503 -20.40 6.35 7.10
C PRO A 503 -21.03 6.48 5.71
N ILE A 504 -20.21 6.81 4.71
CA ILE A 504 -20.65 6.99 3.33
C ILE A 504 -20.71 5.63 2.61
N GLU A 505 -19.88 4.68 3.02
CA GLU A 505 -19.71 3.39 2.37
C GLU A 505 -21.02 2.58 2.24
N PRO A 506 -21.89 2.49 3.27
CA PRO A 506 -23.16 1.77 3.16
C PRO A 506 -24.14 2.36 2.14
N LEU A 507 -24.02 3.67 1.84
CA LEU A 507 -24.92 4.34 0.92
C LEU A 507 -24.79 3.81 -0.53
N SER A 508 -23.62 3.27 -0.88
CA SER A 508 -23.39 2.59 -2.16
C SER A 508 -24.26 1.33 -2.36
N SER A 509 -24.89 0.81 -1.30
CA SER A 509 -25.76 -0.37 -1.35
C SER A 509 -27.23 -0.03 -1.59
N LEU A 510 -27.60 1.25 -1.68
CA LEU A 510 -28.98 1.67 -1.91
C LEU A 510 -29.43 1.34 -3.34
N LEU A 511 -30.61 0.71 -3.46
CA LEU A 511 -31.20 0.30 -4.74
C LEU A 511 -32.03 1.44 -5.35
N LEU A 512 -31.35 2.48 -5.84
CA LEU A 512 -31.96 3.67 -6.43
C LEU A 512 -32.00 3.54 -7.96
N GLY A 513 -33.19 3.23 -8.51
CA GLY A 513 -33.37 3.04 -9.96
C GLY A 513 -33.63 4.30 -10.78
N GLN A 514 -33.85 5.45 -10.12
CA GLN A 514 -34.20 6.71 -10.78
C GLN A 514 -33.04 7.71 -10.79
N ASP A 515 -32.88 8.46 -11.88
CA ASP A 515 -31.85 9.50 -12.01
C ASP A 515 -31.99 10.61 -10.95
N GLY A 516 -33.22 10.98 -10.58
CA GLY A 516 -33.49 11.94 -9.50
C GLY A 516 -32.95 11.46 -8.15
N ASP A 517 -33.26 10.22 -7.77
CA ASP A 517 -32.79 9.60 -6.53
C ASP A 517 -31.24 9.51 -6.49
N MET A 518 -30.59 9.20 -7.62
CA MET A 518 -29.13 9.17 -7.71
C MET A 518 -28.49 10.56 -7.53
N LYS A 519 -29.11 11.62 -8.07
CA LYS A 519 -28.65 13.01 -7.89
C LYS A 519 -28.81 13.46 -6.43
N ARG A 520 -29.91 13.10 -5.78
CA ARG A 520 -30.16 13.35 -4.36
C ARG A 520 -29.10 12.67 -3.49
N LEU A 521 -28.82 11.39 -3.76
CA LEU A 521 -27.77 10.66 -3.06
C LEU A 521 -26.39 11.32 -3.24
N PHE A 522 -26.03 11.69 -4.47
CA PHE A 522 -24.77 12.39 -4.74
C PHE A 522 -24.64 13.71 -3.96
N ALA A 523 -25.72 14.49 -3.84
CA ALA A 523 -25.73 15.71 -3.04
C ALA A 523 -25.51 15.42 -1.54
N ALA A 524 -26.11 14.35 -1.02
CA ALA A 524 -25.93 13.91 0.35
C ALA A 524 -24.50 13.42 0.64
N GLU A 525 -23.93 12.59 -0.23
CA GLU A 525 -22.54 12.11 -0.14
C GLU A 525 -21.54 13.28 -0.18
N LYS A 526 -21.80 14.27 -1.05
CA LYS A 526 -21.00 15.49 -1.14
C LYS A 526 -21.04 16.28 0.17
N TYR A 527 -22.23 16.48 0.76
CA TYR A 527 -22.38 17.18 2.04
C TYR A 527 -21.59 16.50 3.15
N LEU A 528 -21.75 15.17 3.32
CA LEU A 528 -21.03 14.40 4.33
C LEU A 528 -19.50 14.46 4.14
N SER A 529 -19.03 14.37 2.90
CA SER A 529 -17.60 14.47 2.56
C SER A 529 -17.02 15.84 2.89
N GLU A 530 -17.75 16.91 2.58
CA GLU A 530 -17.36 18.28 2.88
C GLU A 530 -17.35 18.55 4.39
N ARG A 531 -18.37 18.05 5.12
CA ARG A 531 -18.44 18.11 6.58
C ARG A 531 -17.29 17.37 7.26
N LYS A 532 -16.95 16.18 6.78
CA LYS A 532 -15.81 15.41 7.29
C LYS A 532 -14.48 16.12 7.05
N ARG A 533 -14.29 16.72 5.87
CA ARG A 533 -13.08 17.51 5.55
C ARG A 533 -12.98 18.79 6.38
N GLY A 534 -14.12 19.39 6.75
CA GLY A 534 -14.19 20.58 7.59
C GLY A 534 -13.99 20.33 9.08
N ALA A 535 -14.09 19.08 9.54
CA ALA A 535 -13.86 18.73 10.94
C ALA A 535 -12.39 18.96 11.31
N THR A 536 -12.18 19.59 12.47
CA THR A 536 -10.84 19.92 12.99
C THR A 536 -10.44 19.02 14.15
N CYS A 537 -11.43 18.37 14.79
CA CYS A 537 -11.24 17.43 15.87
C CYS A 537 -11.52 16.00 15.36
N PRO A 538 -10.55 15.08 15.40
CA PRO A 538 -10.72 13.70 14.95
C PRO A 538 -11.39 12.81 16.01
N ARG A 539 -12.29 13.39 16.81
CA ARG A 539 -13.00 12.71 17.91
C ARG A 539 -14.48 12.69 17.62
N SER A 540 -15.16 11.72 18.21
CA SER A 540 -16.61 11.58 18.15
C SER A 540 -17.31 12.57 19.09
N ILE A 541 -18.45 13.12 18.67
CA ILE A 541 -19.34 13.89 19.56
C ILE A 541 -20.02 12.94 20.57
N LEU A 542 -20.35 11.72 20.14
CA LEU A 542 -21.22 10.80 20.87
C LEU A 542 -20.48 9.74 21.70
N PHE A 543 -19.37 9.21 21.19
CA PHE A 543 -18.71 8.02 21.73
C PHE A 543 -17.39 8.31 22.48
N ASP A 544 -16.84 9.51 22.32
CA ASP A 544 -15.56 9.90 22.92
C ASP A 544 -15.75 10.72 24.21
N HIS A 545 -15.10 10.30 25.30
CA HIS A 545 -15.22 10.93 26.63
C HIS A 545 -13.89 10.93 27.43
N GLY A 546 -13.76 11.86 28.38
CA GLY A 546 -12.66 11.94 29.35
C GLY A 546 -11.43 12.76 28.92
N LYS A 547 -11.49 13.51 27.81
CA LYS A 547 -10.42 14.37 27.28
C LYS A 547 -10.88 15.83 27.15
N ALA A 548 -9.92 16.75 27.16
CA ALA A 548 -10.20 18.20 27.14
C ALA A 548 -10.82 18.69 25.82
N ASP A 549 -10.60 17.93 24.74
CA ASP A 549 -11.08 18.19 23.39
C ASP A 549 -12.42 17.50 23.07
N ASP A 550 -13.00 16.75 24.01
CA ASP A 550 -14.33 16.16 23.83
C ASP A 550 -15.41 17.24 23.76
N PHE A 551 -16.47 16.94 23.00
CA PHE A 551 -17.57 17.88 22.79
C PHE A 551 -18.18 18.35 24.10
N GLY A 552 -18.49 17.43 25.03
CA GLY A 552 -19.12 17.77 26.31
C GLY A 552 -18.26 18.72 27.17
N VAL A 553 -16.94 18.52 27.19
CA VAL A 553 -16.00 19.38 27.95
C VAL A 553 -15.93 20.78 27.33
N ARG A 554 -15.81 20.87 26.01
CA ARG A 554 -15.76 22.15 25.30
C ARG A 554 -17.09 22.90 25.35
N TYR A 555 -18.20 22.18 25.24
CA TYR A 555 -19.53 22.76 25.35
C TYR A 555 -19.79 23.31 26.77
N PHE A 556 -19.44 22.54 27.81
CA PHE A 556 -19.50 22.99 29.20
C PHE A 556 -18.65 24.24 29.44
N ALA A 557 -17.42 24.27 28.92
CA ALA A 557 -16.54 25.44 29.04
C ALA A 557 -17.14 26.71 28.40
N SER A 558 -17.97 26.57 27.36
CA SER A 558 -18.68 27.68 26.73
C SER A 558 -20.06 28.00 27.33
N SER A 559 -20.55 27.25 28.32
CA SER A 559 -21.92 27.38 28.83
C SER A 559 -21.97 27.86 30.29
N PRO A 560 -22.22 29.16 30.55
CA PRO A 560 -22.32 29.70 31.90
C PRO A 560 -23.41 29.03 32.73
N HIS A 561 -24.54 28.68 32.10
CA HIS A 561 -25.63 27.99 32.77
C HIS A 561 -25.19 26.66 33.39
N HIS A 562 -24.44 25.84 32.64
CA HIS A 562 -23.97 24.56 33.16
C HIS A 562 -22.89 24.74 34.24
N GLN A 563 -22.07 25.79 34.16
CA GLN A 563 -21.08 26.12 35.19
C GLN A 563 -21.75 26.53 36.51
N ILE A 564 -22.82 27.33 36.46
CA ILE A 564 -23.62 27.69 37.63
C ILE A 564 -24.32 26.46 38.20
N LEU A 565 -24.87 25.59 37.34
CA LEU A 565 -25.49 24.34 37.77
C LEU A 565 -24.48 23.44 38.49
N LEU A 566 -23.24 23.33 38.00
CA LEU A 566 -22.17 22.59 38.69
C LEU A 566 -21.90 23.18 40.07
N GLN A 567 -21.81 24.51 40.18
CA GLN A 567 -21.59 25.18 41.47
C GLN A 567 -22.71 24.86 42.47
N HIS A 568 -23.99 24.92 42.07
CA HIS A 568 -25.10 24.54 42.93
C HIS A 568 -25.02 23.07 43.36
N ILE A 569 -24.68 22.16 42.44
CA ILE A 569 -24.50 20.73 42.75
C ILE A 569 -23.37 20.54 43.78
N GLU A 570 -22.26 21.27 43.66
CA GLU A 570 -21.14 21.21 44.59
C GLU A 570 -21.50 21.79 45.97
N GLU A 571 -22.26 22.88 46.02
CA GLU A 571 -22.77 23.50 47.25
C GLU A 571 -23.75 22.56 47.99
N ASP A 572 -24.69 21.95 47.26
CA ASP A 572 -25.62 20.95 47.79
C ASP A 572 -24.87 19.71 48.31
N ALA A 573 -23.90 19.21 47.53
CA ALA A 573 -23.08 18.07 47.93
C ALA A 573 -22.24 18.37 49.18
N GLN A 574 -21.69 19.59 49.29
CA GLN A 574 -20.93 20.01 50.46
C GLN A 574 -21.83 20.15 51.69
N THR A 575 -23.02 20.70 51.53
CA THR A 575 -24.03 20.80 52.60
C THR A 575 -24.43 19.41 53.09
N ALA A 576 -24.72 18.49 52.17
CA ALA A 576 -25.03 17.10 52.50
C ALA A 576 -23.86 16.40 53.21
N ARG A 577 -22.61 16.65 52.78
CA ARG A 577 -21.41 16.11 53.43
C ARG A 577 -21.25 16.61 54.85
N VAL A 578 -21.43 17.92 55.09
CA VAL A 578 -21.35 18.52 56.44
C VAL A 578 -22.42 17.95 57.35
N ALA A 579 -23.66 17.82 56.85
CA ALA A 579 -24.75 17.19 57.60
C ALA A 579 -24.43 15.74 57.97
N LYS A 580 -23.89 14.95 57.04
CA LYS A 580 -23.49 13.56 57.28
C LYS A 580 -22.34 13.43 58.27
N LEU A 581 -21.36 14.35 58.25
CA LEU A 581 -20.29 14.42 59.25
C LEU A 581 -20.83 14.77 60.64
N GLY A 582 -21.82 15.67 60.73
CA GLY A 582 -22.51 15.99 61.97
C GLY A 582 -23.25 14.78 62.55
N GLU A 583 -24.00 14.07 61.71
CA GLU A 583 -24.67 12.81 62.07
C GLU A 583 -23.67 11.77 62.56
N PHE A 584 -22.55 11.59 61.84
CA PHE A 584 -21.47 10.67 62.24
C PHE A 584 -20.89 11.01 63.61
N ARG A 585 -20.58 12.29 63.88
CA ARG A 585 -20.07 12.74 65.19
C ARG A 585 -21.07 12.48 66.31
N ARG A 586 -22.37 12.72 66.05
CA ARG A 586 -23.45 12.45 67.03
C ARG A 586 -23.52 10.97 67.36
N LEU A 587 -23.55 10.10 66.35
CA LEU A 587 -23.57 8.65 66.51
C LEU A 587 -22.31 8.13 67.21
N GLN A 588 -21.15 8.70 66.92
CA GLN A 588 -19.89 8.35 67.58
C GLN A 588 -19.88 8.75 69.06
N ALA A 589 -20.39 9.93 69.41
CA ALA A 589 -20.53 10.35 70.80
C ALA A 589 -21.52 9.48 71.57
N GLU A 590 -22.64 9.11 70.93
CA GLU A 590 -23.64 8.20 71.48
C GLU A 590 -23.04 6.80 71.73
N TYR A 591 -22.30 6.26 70.76
CA TYR A 591 -21.54 5.02 70.90
C TYR A 591 -20.56 5.09 72.08
N ASN A 592 -19.73 6.13 72.18
CA ASN A 592 -18.77 6.29 73.26
C ASN A 592 -19.45 6.38 74.64
N ARG A 593 -20.58 7.10 74.73
CA ARG A 593 -21.39 7.16 75.96
C ARG A 593 -21.91 5.78 76.34
N LEU A 594 -22.49 5.05 75.38
CA LEU A 594 -22.99 3.69 75.61
C LEU A 594 -21.86 2.75 76.05
N MET A 595 -20.65 2.89 75.50
CA MET A 595 -19.48 2.11 75.92
C MET A 595 -19.02 2.45 77.35
N VAL A 596 -19.05 3.73 77.75
CA VAL A 596 -18.77 4.13 79.14
C VAL A 596 -19.84 3.61 80.10
N ASP A 597 -21.11 3.69 79.73
CA ASP A 597 -22.22 3.19 80.54
C ASP A 597 -22.16 1.66 80.68
N ALA A 598 -21.82 0.94 79.60
CA ALA A 598 -21.54 -0.49 79.65
C ALA A 598 -20.35 -0.82 80.56
N GLY A 599 -19.25 -0.06 80.49
CA GLY A 599 -18.11 -0.20 81.39
C GLY A 599 -18.47 0.05 82.87
N ARG A 600 -19.31 1.05 83.15
CA ARG A 600 -19.84 1.31 84.50
C ARG A 600 -20.75 0.20 85.00
N LEU A 601 -21.57 -0.38 84.14
CA LEU A 601 -22.41 -1.53 84.48
C LEU A 601 -21.55 -2.77 84.78
N LEU A 602 -20.46 -2.99 84.04
CA LEU A 602 -19.48 -4.06 84.29
C LEU A 602 -18.68 -3.84 85.58
N LEU A 603 -18.30 -2.60 85.92
CA LEU A 603 -17.67 -2.28 87.21
C LEU A 603 -18.64 -2.45 88.38
N ARG A 604 -19.92 -2.06 88.22
CA ARG A 604 -20.95 -2.29 89.24
C ARG A 604 -21.30 -3.77 89.42
N SER A 605 -21.23 -4.59 88.37
CA SER A 605 -21.39 -6.05 88.51
C SER A 605 -20.14 -6.66 89.16
N GLY A 606 -18.93 -6.20 88.82
CA GLY A 606 -17.67 -6.62 89.43
C GLY A 606 -17.57 -6.33 90.94
N ILE A 607 -17.98 -5.13 91.38
CA ILE A 607 -18.01 -4.77 92.80
C ILE A 607 -19.04 -5.62 93.57
N ARG A 608 -20.23 -5.89 92.99
CA ARG A 608 -21.21 -6.82 93.59
C ARG A 608 -20.70 -8.26 93.65
N HIS A 609 -19.82 -8.68 92.75
CA HIS A 609 -19.21 -10.01 92.78
C HIS A 609 -18.09 -10.11 93.82
N LEU A 610 -17.36 -9.03 94.10
CA LEU A 610 -16.36 -8.99 95.17
C LEU A 610 -17.02 -8.95 96.57
N GLU A 611 -18.07 -8.13 96.77
CA GLU A 611 -18.84 -8.11 98.03
C GLU A 611 -19.54 -9.46 98.33
N LYS A 612 -19.96 -10.18 97.28
CA LYS A 612 -20.46 -11.55 97.41
C LYS A 612 -19.35 -12.59 97.59
N GLY A 613 -18.15 -12.38 97.04
CA GLY A 613 -17.00 -13.26 97.20
C GLY A 613 -16.48 -13.31 98.65
N ASP A 614 -16.39 -12.15 99.31
CA ASP A 614 -15.92 -12.06 100.70
C ASP A 614 -16.92 -12.66 101.70
N THR A 615 -18.22 -12.57 101.42
CA THR A 615 -19.27 -13.21 102.24
C THR A 615 -19.31 -14.74 102.07
N TRP A 616 -18.91 -15.29 100.91
CA TRP A 616 -18.74 -16.73 100.71
C TRP A 616 -17.43 -17.27 101.31
N ALA A 617 -16.36 -16.48 101.35
CA ALA A 617 -15.09 -16.87 101.99
C ALA A 617 -15.17 -16.86 103.53
N ALA A 618 -15.97 -15.97 104.13
CA ALA A 618 -16.23 -15.95 105.57
C ALA A 618 -17.05 -17.17 106.04
N ARG A 619 -18.09 -17.57 105.28
CA ARG A 619 -18.92 -18.75 105.59
C ARG A 619 -18.21 -20.10 105.46
N ARG A 620 -17.10 -20.17 104.72
CA ARG A 620 -16.34 -21.43 104.55
C ARG A 620 -15.32 -21.70 105.67
N ARG A 621 -15.07 -20.73 106.56
CA ARG A 621 -14.21 -20.91 107.76
C ARG A 621 -14.97 -21.33 109.03
N GLU A 622 -16.30 -21.33 109.00
CA GLU A 622 -17.15 -21.80 110.11
C GLU A 622 -17.58 -23.28 109.97
N VAL A 623 -17.08 -24.01 108.96
CA VAL A 623 -17.38 -25.44 108.75
C VAL A 623 -16.09 -26.26 108.59
N SER A 624 -15.07 -25.99 109.40
CA SER A 624 -13.93 -26.88 109.63
C SER A 624 -13.55 -26.90 111.10
#